data_AF-A0A1H5W8G5-F1
#
_entry.id   AF-A0A1H5W8G5-F1
#
_cell.length_a   1.000
_cell.length_b   1.000
_cell.length_c   1.000
_cell.angle_alpha   90.00
_cell.angle_beta   90.00
_cell.angle_gamma   90.00
#
_symmetry.space_group_name_H-M   'P 1'
#
loop_
_entity.id
_entity.type
_entity.pdbx_description
1 polymer ?
#
loop_
_entity_poly.entity_id
_entity_poly.type
_entity_poly.pdbx_seq_one_letter_code
_entity_poly.pdbx_strand_id
1 'polypeptide(L)'
;MRFQTPLVPARLIRRYKRFLADCRLEDGREVTAHCANPGSMTGLADPGIRIWLEPNDDPRKKLKFGWRLVDHENGHFTGVDTSVPNRALRAALQARQVAALADYGTVRAEVAYGRGSRIDFLLSEPGLPDAYVEVKSVTLSREPRLAEFPDSVTARGARHMAELAEMARAGHRAVVLYLVQRTDSLRVGVAEDIDPAYAEALRQARAAGVEVLALGCDISPKGIEPRAPLPVAIP
;
A
#
# COMPACT_ATOMS: atom_id res chain seq x y z
N MET A 1 11.86 -1.66 4.87
CA MET A 1 11.93 -1.36 6.33
C MET A 1 11.89 -2.65 7.13
N ARG A 2 12.61 -2.70 8.25
CA ARG A 2 12.55 -3.82 9.21
C ARG A 2 11.53 -3.53 10.31
N PHE A 3 10.80 -4.56 10.74
CA PHE A 3 9.99 -4.46 11.96
C PHE A 3 10.93 -4.30 13.15
N GLN A 4 10.58 -3.39 14.06
CA GLN A 4 11.47 -3.03 15.17
C GLN A 4 11.33 -4.01 16.33
N THR A 5 10.15 -4.61 16.48
CA THR A 5 9.92 -5.72 17.40
C THR A 5 9.66 -7.00 16.60
N PRO A 6 10.12 -8.17 17.11
CA PRO A 6 9.78 -9.45 16.50
C PRO A 6 8.27 -9.62 16.42
N LEU A 7 7.78 -9.91 15.21
CA LEU A 7 6.37 -10.24 15.05
C LEU A 7 6.07 -11.60 15.69
N VAL A 8 4.89 -11.71 16.30
CA VAL A 8 4.40 -12.97 16.86
C VAL A 8 3.30 -13.55 15.97
N PRO A 9 3.34 -14.86 15.67
CA PRO A 9 2.31 -15.52 14.90
C PRO A 9 1.02 -15.70 15.72
N ALA A 10 -0.12 -15.66 15.03
CA ALA A 10 -1.43 -15.90 15.61
C ALA A 10 -2.40 -16.47 14.56
N ARG A 11 -3.55 -16.95 15.02
CA ARG A 11 -4.70 -17.31 14.19
C ARG A 11 -5.77 -16.22 14.34
N LEU A 12 -6.26 -15.70 13.23
CA LEU A 12 -7.37 -14.75 13.26
C LEU A 12 -8.64 -15.46 13.76
N ILE A 13 -9.34 -14.88 14.73
CA ILE A 13 -10.67 -15.35 15.13
C ILE A 13 -11.72 -14.58 14.31
N ARG A 14 -11.61 -13.25 14.28
CA ARG A 14 -12.48 -12.37 13.49
C ARG A 14 -11.90 -10.97 13.37
N ARG A 15 -12.22 -10.27 12.28
CA ARG A 15 -12.07 -8.81 12.14
C ARG A 15 -13.43 -8.14 12.30
N TYR A 16 -13.52 -7.04 13.03
CA TYR A 16 -14.77 -6.32 13.29
C TYR A 16 -14.52 -4.84 13.54
N LYS A 17 -15.60 -4.04 13.43
CA LYS A 17 -15.55 -2.57 13.59
C LYS A 17 -14.42 -1.91 12.77
N ARG A 18 -14.08 -2.51 11.63
CA ARG A 18 -12.99 -2.13 10.69
C ARG A 18 -11.57 -2.25 11.24
N PHE A 19 -11.33 -1.80 12.47
CA PHE A 19 -10.00 -1.59 13.05
C PHE A 19 -9.64 -2.54 14.20
N LEU A 20 -10.49 -3.53 14.51
CA LEU A 20 -10.27 -4.51 15.56
C LEU A 20 -10.20 -5.92 14.98
N ALA A 21 -9.29 -6.72 15.52
CA ALA A 21 -9.21 -8.14 15.23
C ALA A 21 -9.01 -8.90 16.54
N ASP A 22 -9.84 -9.91 16.79
CA ASP A 22 -9.60 -10.87 17.87
C ASP A 22 -8.77 -12.01 17.29
N CYS A 23 -7.74 -12.43 18.01
CA CYS A 23 -6.72 -13.35 17.52
C CYS A 23 -6.32 -14.33 18.63
N ARG A 24 -5.98 -15.57 18.27
CA ARG A 24 -5.42 -16.56 19.20
C ARG A 24 -3.92 -16.73 18.95
N LEU A 25 -3.10 -16.44 19.96
CA LEU A 25 -1.66 -16.65 19.94
C LEU A 25 -1.31 -18.14 19.98
N GLU A 26 -0.06 -18.49 19.66
CA GLU A 26 0.42 -19.88 19.71
C GLU A 26 0.39 -20.51 21.12
N ASP A 27 0.49 -19.69 22.17
CA ASP A 27 0.35 -20.12 23.57
C ASP A 27 -1.12 -20.28 24.03
N GLY A 28 -2.08 -20.10 23.13
CA GLY A 28 -3.51 -20.26 23.38
C GLY A 28 -4.21 -19.01 23.91
N ARG A 29 -3.49 -17.93 24.27
CA ARG A 29 -4.14 -16.68 24.72
C ARG A 29 -4.90 -16.01 23.59
N GLU A 30 -6.07 -15.47 23.91
CA GLU A 30 -6.81 -14.58 23.01
C GLU A 30 -6.44 -13.13 23.28
N VAL A 31 -6.17 -12.39 22.21
CA VAL A 31 -5.79 -10.98 22.24
C VAL A 31 -6.57 -10.19 21.21
N THR A 32 -6.78 -8.90 21.48
CA THR A 32 -7.32 -7.97 20.47
C THR A 32 -6.18 -7.13 19.88
N ALA A 33 -6.05 -7.17 18.56
CA ALA A 33 -5.09 -6.41 17.78
C ALA A 33 -5.76 -5.24 17.04
N HIS A 34 -5.00 -4.17 16.83
CA HIS A 34 -5.38 -3.11 15.91
C HIS A 34 -5.17 -3.56 14.47
N CYS A 35 -6.23 -3.50 13.65
CA CYS A 35 -6.15 -3.67 12.21
C CYS A 35 -5.99 -2.29 11.55
N ALA A 36 -4.80 -1.96 11.10
CA ALA A 36 -4.48 -0.68 10.45
C ALA A 36 -4.80 -0.70 8.94
N ASN A 37 -5.95 -1.27 8.57
CA ASN A 37 -6.43 -1.32 7.20
C ASN A 37 -7.91 -0.87 7.18
N PRO A 38 -8.25 0.24 6.51
CA PRO A 38 -9.64 0.68 6.41
C PRO A 38 -10.45 -0.06 5.33
N GLY A 39 -9.78 -0.76 4.40
CA GLY A 39 -10.37 -1.45 3.25
C GLY A 39 -11.14 -2.71 3.61
N SER A 40 -11.72 -3.35 2.60
CA SER A 40 -12.53 -4.56 2.76
C SER A 40 -11.69 -5.73 3.25
N MET A 41 -10.40 -5.79 2.87
CA MET A 41 -9.52 -6.94 3.11
C MET A 41 -10.13 -8.26 2.61
N THR A 42 -10.82 -8.21 1.47
CA THR A 42 -11.39 -9.40 0.82
C THR A 42 -10.34 -10.50 0.66
N GLY A 43 -10.64 -11.71 1.17
CA GLY A 43 -9.73 -12.86 1.16
C GLY A 43 -8.52 -12.77 2.11
N LEU A 44 -8.49 -11.76 2.99
CA LEU A 44 -7.37 -11.51 3.92
C LEU A 44 -7.81 -11.42 5.39
N ALA A 45 -9.07 -11.70 5.68
CA ALA A 45 -9.63 -11.56 7.03
C ALA A 45 -10.61 -12.68 7.42
N ASP A 46 -10.51 -13.83 6.75
CA ASP A 46 -11.34 -15.00 7.07
C ASP A 46 -10.89 -15.65 8.39
N PRO A 47 -11.83 -16.13 9.24
CA PRO A 47 -11.49 -16.83 10.47
C PRO A 47 -10.54 -18.02 10.22
N GLY A 48 -9.53 -18.16 11.08
CA GLY A 48 -8.55 -19.25 11.04
C GLY A 48 -7.28 -18.95 10.23
N ILE A 49 -7.23 -17.89 9.42
CA ILE A 49 -6.01 -17.54 8.67
C ILE A 49 -4.84 -17.25 9.62
N ARG A 50 -3.64 -17.61 9.18
CA ARG A 50 -2.40 -17.29 9.91
C ARG A 50 -2.05 -15.82 9.70
N ILE A 51 -1.74 -15.14 10.80
CA ILE A 51 -1.39 -13.72 10.79
C ILE A 51 -0.16 -13.47 11.65
N TRP A 52 0.45 -12.31 11.46
CA TRP A 52 1.57 -11.84 12.27
C TRP A 52 1.23 -10.52 12.94
N LEU A 53 1.40 -10.48 14.26
CA LEU A 53 1.11 -9.34 15.13
C LEU A 53 2.41 -8.71 15.62
N GLU A 54 2.49 -7.39 15.62
CA GLU A 54 3.57 -6.64 16.27
C GLU A 54 3.14 -6.32 17.72
N PRO A 55 3.87 -6.80 18.74
CA PRO A 55 3.62 -6.43 20.12
C PRO A 55 3.84 -4.92 20.35
N ASN A 56 3.08 -4.35 21.28
CA ASN A 56 3.17 -2.96 21.68
C ASN A 56 3.14 -2.83 23.21
N ASP A 57 4.30 -2.50 23.76
CA ASP A 57 4.50 -2.38 25.21
C ASP A 57 4.25 -0.96 25.74
N ASP A 58 3.84 -0.02 24.88
CA ASP A 58 3.52 1.34 25.31
C ASP A 58 2.34 1.31 26.31
N PRO A 59 2.54 1.71 27.58
CA PRO A 59 1.50 1.63 28.60
C PRO A 59 0.28 2.49 28.24
N ARG A 60 0.44 3.52 27.39
CA ARG A 60 -0.64 4.42 26.95
C ARG A 60 -1.54 3.80 25.88
N LYS A 61 -1.08 2.76 25.19
CA LYS A 61 -1.84 2.11 24.11
C LYS A 61 -2.80 1.08 24.69
N LYS A 62 -4.08 1.24 24.37
CA LYS A 62 -5.16 0.31 24.78
C LYS A 62 -5.01 -1.07 24.15
N LEU A 63 -4.63 -1.13 22.88
CA LEU A 63 -4.38 -2.36 22.15
C LEU A 63 -2.89 -2.66 22.16
N LYS A 64 -2.53 -3.84 22.67
CA LYS A 64 -1.13 -4.28 22.85
C LYS A 64 -0.55 -5.00 21.64
N PHE A 65 -1.31 -5.09 20.56
CA PHE A 65 -0.89 -5.73 19.32
C PHE A 65 -1.37 -4.92 18.11
N GLY A 66 -0.54 -4.85 17.07
CA GLY A 66 -0.91 -4.36 15.75
C GLY A 66 -0.83 -5.51 14.74
N TRP A 67 -1.86 -5.73 13.95
CA TRP A 67 -1.83 -6.72 12.88
C TRP A 67 -1.03 -6.19 11.70
N ARG A 68 0.06 -6.89 11.34
CA ARG A 68 0.99 -6.49 10.27
C ARG A 68 0.84 -7.30 9.00
N LEU A 69 0.84 -8.63 9.11
CA LEU A 69 0.88 -9.52 7.95
C LEU A 69 -0.23 -10.56 7.99
N VAL A 70 -0.66 -10.97 6.82
CA VAL A 70 -1.31 -12.27 6.57
C VAL A 70 -0.25 -13.21 6.00
N ASP A 71 -0.22 -14.42 6.52
CA ASP A 71 0.60 -15.51 6.03
C ASP A 71 -0.31 -16.47 5.24
N HIS A 72 -0.01 -16.64 3.95
CA HIS A 72 -0.81 -17.49 3.06
C HIS A 72 -0.51 -18.98 3.25
N GLU A 73 0.40 -19.34 4.17
CA GLU A 73 0.82 -20.71 4.50
C GLU A 73 1.36 -21.50 3.30
N ASN A 74 1.80 -20.79 2.27
CA ASN A 74 2.40 -21.30 1.03
C ASN A 74 3.72 -20.60 0.69
N GLY A 75 4.33 -19.93 1.67
CA GLY A 75 5.56 -19.14 1.52
C GLY A 75 5.32 -17.68 1.10
N HIS A 76 4.08 -17.29 0.81
CA HIS A 76 3.73 -15.91 0.50
C HIS A 76 3.11 -15.16 1.68
N PHE A 77 3.24 -13.84 1.65
CA PHE A 77 2.69 -12.92 2.64
C PHE A 77 1.94 -11.77 1.99
N THR A 78 0.99 -11.20 2.72
CA THR A 78 0.38 -9.89 2.45
C THR A 78 0.62 -8.94 3.61
N GLY A 79 1.15 -7.75 3.34
CA GLY A 79 1.23 -6.65 4.30
C GLY A 79 -0.12 -5.94 4.40
N VAL A 80 -0.73 -5.93 5.59
CA VAL A 80 -2.09 -5.37 5.78
C VAL A 80 -2.10 -4.01 6.46
N ASP A 81 -1.04 -3.61 7.17
CA ASP A 81 -0.92 -2.26 7.71
C ASP A 81 -0.61 -1.26 6.60
N THR A 82 -1.60 -0.49 6.18
CA THR A 82 -1.48 0.47 5.07
C THR A 82 -0.63 1.71 5.41
N SER A 83 -0.16 1.85 6.66
CA SER A 83 0.79 2.91 7.04
C SER A 83 2.26 2.54 6.80
N VAL A 84 2.58 1.24 6.69
CA VAL A 84 3.93 0.72 6.44
C VAL A 84 4.47 1.02 5.02
N PRO A 85 3.66 0.89 3.95
CA PRO A 85 4.14 1.03 2.57
C PRO A 85 4.85 2.36 2.30
N ASN A 86 4.28 3.50 2.73
CA ASN A 86 4.91 4.81 2.55
C ASN A 86 6.24 4.91 3.29
N ARG A 87 6.38 4.35 4.50
CA ARG A 87 7.67 4.34 5.22
C ARG A 87 8.72 3.51 4.48
N ALA A 88 8.33 2.35 3.97
CA ALA A 88 9.22 1.48 3.20
C ALA A 88 9.66 2.13 1.88
N LEU A 89 8.71 2.74 1.17
CA LEU A 89 8.96 3.41 -0.10
C LEU A 89 9.81 4.67 0.08
N ARG A 90 9.57 5.47 1.13
CA ARG A 90 10.39 6.65 1.42
C ARG A 90 11.87 6.30 1.53
N ALA A 91 12.19 5.23 2.26
CA ALA A 91 13.57 4.78 2.39
C ALA A 91 14.16 4.35 1.05
N ALA A 92 13.39 3.64 0.21
CA ALA A 92 13.82 3.23 -1.12
C ALA A 92 14.03 4.44 -2.07
N LEU A 93 13.16 5.44 -2.02
CA LEU A 93 13.28 6.69 -2.79
C LEU A 93 14.52 7.47 -2.38
N GLN A 94 14.73 7.66 -1.07
CA GLN A 94 15.91 8.35 -0.54
C GLN A 94 17.22 7.64 -0.89
N ALA A 95 17.19 6.31 -0.94
CA ALA A 95 18.33 5.48 -1.35
C ALA A 95 18.45 5.34 -2.88
N ARG A 96 17.60 6.03 -3.67
CA ARG A 96 17.56 5.95 -5.15
C ARG A 96 17.42 4.53 -5.70
N GLN A 97 16.71 3.67 -4.96
CA GLN A 97 16.48 2.26 -5.31
C GLN A 97 15.26 2.06 -6.22
N VAL A 98 14.42 3.08 -6.39
CA VAL A 98 13.31 3.07 -7.35
C VAL A 98 13.83 3.60 -8.67
N ALA A 99 14.24 2.71 -9.57
CA ALA A 99 14.95 3.07 -10.81
C ALA A 99 14.26 4.19 -11.63
N ALA A 100 12.93 4.13 -11.78
CA ALA A 100 12.17 5.14 -12.53
C ALA A 100 12.17 6.56 -11.90
N LEU A 101 12.60 6.67 -10.64
CA LEU A 101 12.62 7.90 -9.84
C LEU A 101 14.01 8.17 -9.24
N ALA A 102 15.05 7.45 -9.68
CA ALA A 102 16.38 7.48 -9.08
C ALA A 102 17.15 8.80 -9.32
N ASP A 103 16.75 9.57 -10.32
CA ASP A 103 17.37 10.86 -10.65
C ASP A 103 17.04 11.96 -9.63
N TYR A 104 16.03 11.76 -8.77
CA TYR A 104 15.64 12.73 -7.76
C TYR A 104 16.47 12.61 -6.47
N GLY A 105 17.08 13.70 -6.01
CA GLY A 105 17.86 13.77 -4.77
C GLY A 105 17.05 14.18 -3.54
N THR A 106 15.96 14.94 -3.71
CA THR A 106 15.14 15.41 -2.58
C THR A 106 13.82 14.64 -2.49
N VAL A 107 13.48 14.16 -1.30
CA VAL A 107 12.21 13.44 -1.02
C VAL A 107 11.46 14.14 0.13
N ARG A 108 10.32 14.74 -0.18
CA ARG A 108 9.41 15.36 0.81
C ARG A 108 8.11 14.57 0.87
N ALA A 109 7.66 14.22 2.08
CA ALA A 109 6.42 13.48 2.26
C ALA A 109 5.25 14.41 2.63
N GLU A 110 4.01 13.99 2.33
CA GLU A 110 2.77 14.62 2.81
C GLU A 110 2.64 16.11 2.44
N VAL A 111 3.07 16.48 1.22
CA VAL A 111 3.06 17.88 0.76
C VAL A 111 1.67 18.26 0.25
N ALA A 112 1.14 19.40 0.69
CA ALA A 112 -0.15 19.89 0.19
C ALA A 112 -0.07 20.24 -1.30
N TYR A 113 -1.08 19.84 -2.07
CA TYR A 113 -1.20 20.12 -3.50
C TYR A 113 -2.67 20.11 -3.96
N GLY A 114 -2.93 20.57 -5.19
CA GLY A 114 -4.27 20.55 -5.77
C GLY A 114 -5.27 21.39 -4.97
N ARG A 115 -6.50 20.87 -4.82
CA ARG A 115 -7.65 21.57 -4.22
C ARG A 115 -7.96 21.06 -2.81
N GLY A 116 -6.94 20.65 -2.06
CA GLY A 116 -7.07 20.20 -0.67
C GLY A 116 -6.59 18.78 -0.40
N SER A 117 -5.76 18.22 -1.28
CA SER A 117 -5.10 16.93 -1.06
C SER A 117 -3.66 17.11 -0.59
N ARG A 118 -3.08 16.01 -0.12
CA ARG A 118 -1.65 15.89 0.15
C ARG A 118 -1.12 14.77 -0.72
N ILE A 119 -0.01 15.04 -1.42
CA ILE A 119 0.71 14.05 -2.20
C ILE A 119 1.57 13.23 -1.23
N ASP A 120 1.62 11.91 -1.44
CA ASP A 120 2.44 11.03 -0.58
C ASP A 120 3.91 11.45 -0.63
N PHE A 121 4.44 11.70 -1.84
CA PHE A 121 5.80 12.22 -2.03
C PHE A 121 5.87 13.29 -3.12
N LEU A 122 6.58 14.38 -2.81
CA LEU A 122 7.08 15.35 -3.77
C LEU A 122 8.60 15.16 -3.90
N LEU A 123 9.06 14.86 -5.11
CA LEU A 123 10.46 14.66 -5.43
C LEU A 123 10.99 15.83 -6.25
N SER A 124 12.20 16.29 -5.95
CA SER A 124 12.82 17.44 -6.61
C SER A 124 14.30 17.22 -6.85
N GLU A 125 14.81 17.75 -7.97
CA GLU A 125 16.22 17.78 -8.36
C GLU A 125 16.48 19.01 -9.25
N PRO A 126 17.60 19.73 -9.08
CA PRO A 126 17.96 20.83 -9.97
C PRO A 126 17.99 20.40 -11.45
N GLY A 127 17.26 21.14 -12.29
CA GLY A 127 17.18 20.87 -13.73
C GLY A 127 16.12 19.85 -14.14
N LEU A 128 15.40 19.23 -13.20
CA LEU A 128 14.25 18.37 -13.47
C LEU A 128 12.94 19.04 -13.02
N PRO A 129 11.80 18.77 -13.70
CA PRO A 129 10.51 19.11 -13.15
C PRO A 129 10.24 18.31 -11.88
N ASP A 130 9.61 18.94 -10.90
CA ASP A 130 9.12 18.27 -9.68
C ASP A 130 8.26 17.05 -10.05
N ALA A 131 8.45 15.94 -9.31
CA ALA A 131 7.65 14.73 -9.44
C ALA A 131 6.69 14.55 -8.26
N TYR A 132 5.39 14.55 -8.57
CA TYR A 132 4.30 14.28 -7.64
C TYR A 132 3.98 12.79 -7.68
N VAL A 133 4.23 12.08 -6.58
CA VAL A 133 4.06 10.63 -6.50
C VAL A 133 2.99 10.27 -5.48
N GLU A 134 1.85 9.79 -5.97
CA GLU A 134 0.76 9.23 -5.17
C GLU A 134 0.93 7.71 -5.08
N VAL A 135 0.81 7.15 -3.89
CA VAL A 135 1.00 5.73 -3.61
C VAL A 135 -0.34 5.06 -3.36
N LYS A 136 -0.58 3.95 -4.04
CA LYS A 136 -1.72 3.08 -3.81
C LYS A 136 -1.23 1.75 -3.26
N SER A 137 -1.62 1.41 -2.03
CA SER A 137 -1.37 0.10 -1.46
C SER A 137 -2.30 -0.93 -2.08
N VAL A 138 -1.74 -1.96 -2.73
CA VAL A 138 -2.52 -2.98 -3.46
C VAL A 138 -2.43 -4.31 -2.75
N THR A 139 -3.58 -4.80 -2.26
CA THR A 139 -3.67 -6.08 -1.52
C THR A 139 -4.74 -7.02 -2.07
N LEU A 140 -5.74 -6.53 -2.81
CA LEU A 140 -6.78 -7.38 -3.40
C LEU A 140 -6.16 -8.29 -4.46
N SER A 141 -6.59 -9.55 -4.47
CA SER A 141 -6.36 -10.49 -5.56
C SER A 141 -7.52 -11.46 -5.58
N ARG A 142 -8.18 -11.55 -6.73
CA ARG A 142 -9.28 -12.49 -6.99
C ARG A 142 -8.86 -13.58 -7.97
N GLU A 143 -7.77 -13.35 -8.68
CA GLU A 143 -7.16 -14.27 -9.63
C GLU A 143 -5.70 -14.56 -9.26
N PRO A 144 -5.21 -15.80 -9.42
CA PRO A 144 -3.83 -16.14 -9.15
C PRO A 144 -2.85 -15.20 -9.86
N ARG A 145 -1.90 -14.68 -9.11
CA ARG A 145 -0.80 -13.81 -9.57
C ARG A 145 -1.21 -12.42 -10.06
N LEU A 146 -2.48 -12.02 -9.92
CA LEU A 146 -2.96 -10.68 -10.22
C LEU A 146 -3.30 -9.93 -8.93
N ALA A 147 -2.64 -8.81 -8.68
CA ALA A 147 -3.06 -7.84 -7.67
C ALA A 147 -3.93 -6.77 -8.32
N GLU A 148 -4.95 -6.29 -7.61
CA GLU A 148 -5.92 -5.33 -8.14
C GLU A 148 -6.14 -4.16 -7.19
N PHE A 149 -6.41 -2.98 -7.76
CA PHE A 149 -6.84 -1.81 -7.01
C PHE A 149 -8.06 -1.17 -7.67
N PRO A 150 -9.07 -0.68 -6.92
CA PRO A 150 -9.18 -0.72 -5.45
C PRO A 150 -9.88 -1.98 -4.93
N ASP A 151 -9.91 -2.17 -3.61
CA ASP A 151 -10.64 -3.25 -2.93
C ASP A 151 -12.05 -2.83 -2.45
N SER A 152 -12.42 -1.57 -2.71
CA SER A 152 -13.67 -0.92 -2.36
C SER A 152 -13.79 0.42 -3.10
N VAL A 153 -15.00 0.96 -3.24
CA VAL A 153 -15.22 2.28 -3.87
C VAL A 153 -14.43 3.37 -3.15
N THR A 154 -13.69 4.20 -3.90
CA THR A 154 -12.77 5.22 -3.40
C THR A 154 -12.90 6.55 -4.15
N ALA A 155 -13.89 7.35 -3.75
CA ALA A 155 -14.05 8.73 -4.25
C ALA A 155 -12.80 9.60 -4.02
N ARG A 156 -12.05 9.33 -2.93
CA ARG A 156 -10.75 9.98 -2.67
C ARG A 156 -9.71 9.59 -3.73
N GLY A 157 -9.64 8.32 -4.10
CA GLY A 157 -8.73 7.83 -5.14
C GLY A 157 -8.98 8.54 -6.48
N ALA A 158 -10.24 8.60 -6.90
CA ALA A 158 -10.64 9.28 -8.14
C ALA A 158 -10.28 10.78 -8.12
N ARG A 159 -10.54 11.47 -7.01
CA ARG A 159 -10.15 12.88 -6.85
C ARG A 159 -8.64 13.08 -7.00
N HIS A 160 -7.83 12.23 -6.37
CA HIS A 160 -6.37 12.34 -6.45
C HIS A 160 -5.87 12.12 -7.89
N MET A 161 -6.53 11.27 -8.69
CA MET A 161 -6.19 11.09 -10.11
C MET A 161 -6.44 12.37 -10.92
N ALA A 162 -7.57 13.05 -10.68
CA ALA A 162 -7.85 14.33 -11.30
C ALA A 162 -6.82 15.40 -10.91
N GLU A 163 -6.43 15.47 -9.64
CA GLU A 163 -5.42 16.44 -9.18
C GLU A 163 -4.02 16.14 -9.73
N LEU A 164 -3.65 14.87 -9.89
CA LEU A 164 -2.41 14.49 -10.58
C LEU A 164 -2.44 14.88 -12.07
N ALA A 165 -3.59 14.74 -12.73
CA ALA A 165 -3.76 15.17 -14.11
C ALA A 165 -3.51 16.68 -14.27
N GLU A 166 -3.94 17.50 -13.31
CA GLU A 166 -3.62 18.93 -13.31
C GLU A 166 -2.11 19.19 -13.14
N MET A 167 -1.41 18.41 -12.30
CA MET A 167 0.05 18.55 -12.15
C MET A 167 0.78 18.18 -13.45
N ALA A 168 0.34 17.12 -14.13
CA ALA A 168 0.87 16.73 -15.43
C ALA A 168 0.67 17.84 -16.48
N ARG A 169 -0.53 18.42 -16.56
CA ARG A 169 -0.84 19.54 -17.48
C ARG A 169 -0.04 20.81 -17.16
N ALA A 170 0.31 21.02 -15.90
CA ALA A 170 1.16 22.13 -15.47
C ALA A 170 2.65 21.92 -15.80
N GLY A 171 3.03 20.80 -16.41
CA GLY A 171 4.40 20.48 -16.79
C GLY A 171 5.23 19.81 -15.69
N HIS A 172 4.60 19.41 -14.59
CA HIS A 172 5.23 18.56 -13.59
C HIS A 172 5.20 17.10 -14.01
N ARG A 173 6.11 16.30 -13.48
CA ARG A 173 5.99 14.84 -13.57
C ARG A 173 4.95 14.40 -12.54
N ALA A 174 3.99 13.59 -12.96
CA ALA A 174 2.92 13.10 -12.08
C ALA A 174 2.87 11.58 -12.19
N VAL A 175 2.88 10.90 -11.04
CA VAL A 175 3.00 9.45 -10.95
C VAL A 175 1.96 8.92 -9.97
N VAL A 176 1.21 7.91 -10.41
CA VAL A 176 0.54 6.98 -9.50
C VAL A 176 1.35 5.69 -9.41
N LEU A 177 1.77 5.34 -8.19
CA LEU A 177 2.59 4.18 -7.91
C LEU A 177 1.77 3.15 -7.13
N TYR A 178 1.48 2.02 -7.77
CA TYR A 178 0.89 0.85 -7.15
C TYR A 178 1.96 0.05 -6.40
N LEU A 179 1.92 0.12 -5.07
CA LEU A 179 2.82 -0.63 -4.22
C LEU A 179 2.12 -1.93 -3.81
N VAL A 180 2.51 -3.03 -4.45
CA VAL A 180 1.88 -4.35 -4.26
C VAL A 180 2.35 -4.95 -2.95
N GLN A 181 1.45 -4.95 -1.97
CA GLN A 181 1.70 -5.43 -0.61
C GLN A 181 1.39 -6.92 -0.46
N ARG A 182 1.64 -7.71 -1.51
CA ARG A 182 1.51 -9.17 -1.48
C ARG A 182 2.54 -9.83 -2.38
N THR A 183 3.13 -10.93 -1.93
CA THR A 183 4.29 -11.55 -2.60
C THR A 183 3.92 -12.61 -3.64
N ASP A 184 2.65 -12.99 -3.73
CA ASP A 184 2.11 -14.01 -4.64
C ASP A 184 1.60 -13.42 -5.97
N SER A 185 1.77 -12.11 -6.17
CA SER A 185 1.34 -11.40 -7.37
C SER A 185 2.51 -11.01 -8.27
N LEU A 186 2.30 -11.18 -9.59
CA LEU A 186 3.31 -10.89 -10.62
C LEU A 186 2.89 -9.76 -11.56
N ARG A 187 1.68 -9.21 -11.40
CA ARG A 187 1.17 -8.08 -12.19
C ARG A 187 0.10 -7.32 -11.42
N VAL A 188 -0.17 -6.09 -11.84
CA VAL A 188 -1.20 -5.23 -11.27
C VAL A 188 -2.26 -4.88 -12.31
N GLY A 189 -3.53 -4.95 -11.92
CA GLY A 189 -4.67 -4.46 -12.70
C GLY A 189 -5.54 -3.50 -11.89
N VAL A 190 -6.61 -3.02 -12.53
CA VAL A 190 -7.62 -2.17 -11.91
C VAL A 190 -8.94 -2.92 -11.82
N ALA A 191 -9.54 -2.94 -10.64
CA ALA A 191 -10.84 -3.55 -10.41
C ALA A 191 -11.97 -2.58 -10.82
N GLU A 192 -12.16 -2.42 -12.12
CA GLU A 192 -13.20 -1.52 -12.68
C GLU A 192 -14.61 -1.94 -12.28
N ASP A 193 -14.85 -3.22 -12.06
CA ASP A 193 -16.13 -3.74 -11.56
C ASP A 193 -16.42 -3.33 -10.10
N ILE A 194 -15.38 -3.01 -9.31
CA ILE A 194 -15.51 -2.53 -7.93
C ILE A 194 -15.67 -1.00 -7.91
N ASP A 195 -14.86 -0.27 -8.68
CA ASP A 195 -14.91 1.18 -8.76
C ASP A 195 -14.71 1.70 -10.20
N PRO A 196 -15.80 1.79 -10.99
CA PRO A 196 -15.72 2.28 -12.36
C PRO A 196 -15.37 3.77 -12.42
N ALA A 197 -15.67 4.55 -11.38
CA ALA A 197 -15.31 5.97 -11.32
C ALA A 197 -13.80 6.16 -11.12
N TYR A 198 -13.16 5.33 -10.30
CA TYR A 198 -11.69 5.31 -10.20
C TYR A 198 -11.04 4.89 -11.52
N ALA A 199 -11.55 3.85 -12.19
CA ALA A 199 -11.02 3.39 -13.47
C ALA A 199 -11.10 4.49 -14.54
N GLU A 200 -12.24 5.17 -14.66
CA GLU A 200 -12.42 6.33 -15.55
C GLU A 200 -11.43 7.46 -15.22
N ALA A 201 -11.34 7.85 -13.95
CA ALA A 201 -10.44 8.91 -13.51
C ALA A 201 -8.96 8.58 -13.81
N LEU A 202 -8.56 7.32 -13.66
CA LEU A 202 -7.22 6.86 -14.01
C LEU A 202 -6.98 6.93 -15.53
N ARG A 203 -7.93 6.50 -16.36
CA ARG A 203 -7.81 6.62 -17.82
C ARG A 203 -7.64 8.07 -18.25
N GLN A 204 -8.43 8.98 -17.67
CA GLN A 204 -8.31 10.42 -17.92
C GLN A 204 -6.97 11.00 -17.44
N ALA A 205 -6.49 10.57 -16.28
CA ALA A 205 -5.20 11.00 -15.75
C ALA A 205 -4.03 10.54 -16.64
N ARG A 206 -4.05 9.28 -17.10
CA ARG A 206 -3.06 8.76 -18.07
C ARG A 206 -3.07 9.55 -19.37
N ALA A 207 -4.24 9.84 -19.92
CA ALA A 207 -4.38 10.67 -21.11
C ALA A 207 -3.82 12.10 -20.93
N ALA A 208 -3.80 12.61 -19.70
CA ALA A 208 -3.21 13.90 -19.35
C ALA A 208 -1.69 13.84 -19.08
N GLY A 209 -1.05 12.67 -19.15
CA GLY A 209 0.38 12.49 -18.93
C GLY A 209 0.77 11.93 -17.56
N VAL A 210 -0.18 11.46 -16.74
CA VAL A 210 0.15 10.78 -15.48
C VAL A 210 0.75 9.41 -15.77
N GLU A 211 1.95 9.17 -15.26
CA GLU A 211 2.64 7.89 -15.33
C GLU A 211 2.06 6.90 -14.33
N VAL A 212 1.98 5.63 -14.73
CA VAL A 212 1.58 4.54 -13.86
C VAL A 212 2.74 3.61 -13.64
N LEU A 213 3.17 3.48 -12.39
CA LEU A 213 4.21 2.55 -11.97
C LEU A 213 3.61 1.50 -11.04
N ALA A 214 4.21 0.30 -11.03
CA ALA A 214 3.93 -0.69 -10.00
C ALA A 214 5.23 -1.28 -9.48
N LEU A 215 5.33 -1.46 -8.17
CA LEU A 215 6.44 -2.13 -7.51
C LEU A 215 5.92 -3.32 -6.70
N GLY A 216 6.59 -4.46 -6.84
CA GLY A 216 6.41 -5.57 -5.91
C GLY A 216 7.01 -5.27 -4.54
N CYS A 217 6.76 -6.13 -3.57
CA CYS A 217 7.45 -6.12 -2.28
C CYS A 217 7.93 -7.51 -1.90
N ASP A 218 9.11 -7.59 -1.31
CA ASP A 218 9.47 -8.73 -0.47
C ASP A 218 8.86 -8.50 0.92
N ILE A 219 8.18 -9.52 1.42
CA ILE A 219 7.49 -9.46 2.71
C ILE A 219 7.84 -10.71 3.51
N SER A 220 8.25 -10.49 4.75
CA SER A 220 8.47 -11.54 5.72
C SER A 220 8.20 -11.01 7.12
N PRO A 221 8.15 -11.88 8.15
CA PRO A 221 8.07 -11.43 9.54
C PRO A 221 9.22 -10.51 9.99
N LYS A 222 10.30 -10.38 9.20
CA LYS A 222 11.43 -9.48 9.49
C LYS A 222 11.23 -8.08 8.93
N GLY A 223 10.42 -7.90 7.89
CA GLY A 223 10.25 -6.61 7.23
C GLY A 223 9.54 -6.64 5.89
N ILE A 224 9.36 -5.45 5.33
CA ILE A 224 8.75 -5.19 4.01
C ILE A 224 9.71 -4.32 3.21
N GLU A 225 10.09 -4.75 2.02
CA GLU A 225 11.02 -4.03 1.14
C GLU A 225 10.44 -3.92 -0.27
N PRO A 226 10.31 -2.70 -0.84
CA PRO A 226 9.95 -2.52 -2.24
C PRO A 226 10.98 -3.20 -3.14
N ARG A 227 10.50 -3.81 -4.23
CA ARG A 227 11.29 -4.64 -5.15
C ARG A 227 11.11 -4.20 -6.59
N ALA A 228 11.46 -5.11 -7.50
CA ALA A 228 11.41 -4.91 -8.93
C ALA A 228 10.03 -4.40 -9.39
N PRO A 229 10.00 -3.63 -10.48
CA PRO A 229 8.76 -3.24 -11.12
C PRO A 229 7.90 -4.44 -11.48
N LEU A 230 6.58 -4.28 -11.36
CA LEU A 230 5.62 -5.25 -11.84
C LEU A 230 4.93 -4.72 -13.11
N PRO A 231 4.62 -5.60 -14.09
CA PRO A 231 3.76 -5.25 -15.21
C PRO A 231 2.42 -4.68 -14.74
N VAL A 232 2.02 -3.59 -15.39
CA VAL A 232 0.74 -2.91 -15.17
C VAL A 232 -0.17 -3.27 -16.34
N ALA A 233 -1.22 -4.05 -16.06
CA ALA A 233 -2.27 -4.41 -16.99
C ALA A 233 -3.47 -3.47 -16.77
N ILE A 234 -3.34 -2.23 -17.25
CA ILE A 234 -4.38 -1.22 -17.17
C ILE A 234 -4.72 -0.80 -18.59
N PRO A 235 -6.00 -0.87 -18.99
CA PRO A 235 -6.45 -0.41 -20.31
C PRO A 235 -6.10 1.05 -20.54
#